data_AF-A0A3A9FJQ4-F1
#
_entry.id   AF-A0A3A9FJQ4-F1
#
_cell.length_a   1.000
_cell.length_b   1.000
_cell.length_c   1.000
_cell.angle_alpha   90.00
_cell.angle_beta   90.00
_cell.angle_gamma   90.00
#
_symmetry.space_group_name_H-M   'P 1'
#
loop_
_entity.id
_entity.type
_entity.pdbx_description
1 polymer ?
#
loop_
_entity_poly.entity_id
_entity_poly.type
_entity_poly.pdbx_seq_one_letter_code
_entity_poly.pdbx_strand_id
1 'polypeptide(L)'
;MIKKTFDLTKDSQILIYGCGAVGQSIAKALINEKYRLCGFIEKDGDSTKRWEGIPILGPSHLGNLPNLENYIAFVTLNNGMLHDQIAYHLYKSGISHIIYSPMQSCYSYEGRQMMRKAYKRLFHKDFAQIKNIPSYAFLNERAVLSNFEIIDDSTSGVISFWCPIKDIRCNIFENFDFLPPEAQEYMVPELLKYQGQALEQCVPYINLFKWLRGEKVDLLSYLHITGHYLPEEHNQWLKSRKELFLIYEDALKHDLIFFTDAPSTVFWNPKGHFHLLDGMTRASYLISVGYLSVPVCVSTEDYYKWRIYKESLRKDKQEGDENTIERIPSEKI
;
A
#
# COMPACT_ATOMS: atom_id res chain seq x y z
N MET A 1 16.46 16.38 -1.83
CA MET A 1 16.14 15.99 -0.44
C MET A 1 14.63 15.98 -0.24
N ILE A 2 14.04 14.82 0.08
CA ILE A 2 12.63 14.72 0.48
C ILE A 2 12.45 15.42 1.83
N LYS A 3 11.53 16.38 1.93
CA LYS A 3 11.20 16.99 3.23
C LYS A 3 10.60 15.92 4.15
N LYS A 4 11.21 15.73 5.31
CA LYS A 4 10.78 14.73 6.31
C LYS A 4 9.42 15.10 6.90
N THR A 5 9.19 16.39 7.11
CA THR A 5 7.94 16.93 7.64
C THR A 5 7.50 18.18 6.89
N PHE A 6 6.23 18.53 7.03
CA PHE A 6 5.62 19.71 6.44
C PHE A 6 4.63 20.38 7.40
N ASP A 7 4.40 21.67 7.17
CA ASP A 7 3.44 22.50 7.90
C ASP A 7 2.32 22.95 6.97
N LEU A 8 1.12 23.10 7.52
CA LEU A 8 0.03 23.78 6.82
C LEU A 8 0.14 25.29 7.04
N THR A 9 0.32 26.04 5.96
CA THR A 9 0.37 27.52 5.97
C THR A 9 -0.73 28.09 5.07
N LYS A 10 -0.97 29.40 5.15
CA LYS A 10 -1.97 30.06 4.29
C LYS A 10 -1.62 29.98 2.80
N ASP A 11 -0.33 29.92 2.50
CA ASP A 11 0.22 29.82 1.15
C ASP A 11 0.22 28.38 0.59
N SER A 12 -0.02 27.38 1.45
CA SER A 12 -0.09 25.99 1.02
C SER A 12 -1.17 25.78 -0.04
N GLN A 13 -0.83 25.08 -1.12
CA GLN A 13 -1.77 24.69 -2.16
C GLN A 13 -2.54 23.44 -1.70
N ILE A 14 -3.85 23.59 -1.43
CA ILE A 14 -4.64 22.53 -0.80
C ILE A 14 -5.55 21.84 -1.81
N LEU A 15 -5.58 20.51 -1.77
CA LEU A 15 -6.58 19.68 -2.46
C LEU A 15 -7.38 18.87 -1.44
N ILE A 16 -8.67 18.69 -1.65
CA ILE A 16 -9.52 17.87 -0.78
C ILE A 16 -10.05 16.65 -1.55
N TYR A 17 -9.63 15.45 -1.16
CA TYR A 17 -10.21 14.21 -1.67
C TYR A 17 -11.54 13.93 -0.97
N GLY A 18 -12.62 13.91 -1.75
CA GLY A 18 -14.00 13.78 -1.30
C GLY A 18 -14.73 15.13 -1.27
N CYS A 19 -15.61 15.37 -2.24
CA CYS A 19 -16.47 16.54 -2.35
C CYS A 19 -17.85 16.32 -1.66
N GLY A 20 -17.89 15.45 -0.64
CA GLY A 20 -19.07 15.23 0.19
C GLY A 20 -19.24 16.28 1.29
N ALA A 21 -20.26 16.12 2.15
CA ALA A 21 -20.61 17.09 3.19
C ALA A 21 -19.43 17.47 4.11
N VAL A 22 -18.58 16.50 4.48
CA VAL A 22 -17.39 16.74 5.32
C VAL A 22 -16.35 17.58 4.59
N GLY A 23 -15.97 17.18 3.37
CA GLY A 23 -15.00 17.93 2.55
C GLY A 23 -15.48 19.35 2.24
N GLN A 24 -16.76 19.52 1.93
CA GLN A 24 -17.39 20.83 1.72
C GLN A 24 -17.35 21.71 2.99
N SER A 25 -17.63 21.14 4.17
CA SER A 25 -17.54 21.85 5.46
C SER A 25 -16.12 22.33 5.76
N ILE A 26 -15.10 21.49 5.48
CA ILE A 26 -13.69 21.84 5.63
C ILE A 26 -13.30 22.93 4.62
N ALA A 27 -13.73 22.81 3.36
CA ALA A 27 -13.47 23.81 2.31
C ALA A 27 -14.00 25.20 2.69
N LYS A 28 -15.24 25.30 3.17
CA LYS A 28 -15.81 26.57 3.64
C LYS A 28 -14.97 27.19 4.74
N ALA A 29 -14.52 26.39 5.71
CA ALA A 29 -13.67 26.88 6.79
C ALA A 29 -12.30 27.37 6.29
N LEU A 30 -11.65 26.62 5.38
CA LEU A 30 -10.38 27.03 4.77
C LEU A 30 -10.51 28.37 4.04
N ILE A 31 -11.56 28.54 3.22
CA ILE A 31 -11.81 29.76 2.45
C ILE A 31 -12.06 30.95 3.38
N ASN A 32 -12.90 30.76 4.40
CA ASN A 32 -13.20 31.80 5.40
C ASN A 32 -11.93 32.27 6.11
N GLU A 33 -11.06 31.32 6.45
CA GLU A 33 -9.77 31.58 7.07
C GLU A 33 -8.66 31.99 6.09
N LYS A 34 -8.95 32.18 4.80
CA LYS A 34 -7.98 32.63 3.78
C LYS A 34 -6.85 31.63 3.48
N TYR A 35 -7.11 30.33 3.63
CA TYR A 35 -6.24 29.30 3.08
C TYR A 35 -6.48 29.12 1.58
N ARG A 36 -5.43 28.76 0.84
CA ARG A 36 -5.50 28.56 -0.61
C ARG A 36 -6.01 27.16 -0.98
N LEU A 37 -7.32 27.02 -1.12
CA LEU A 37 -7.96 25.83 -1.67
C LEU A 37 -7.89 25.83 -3.21
N CYS A 38 -7.21 24.83 -3.77
CA CYS A 38 -7.00 24.70 -5.21
C CYS A 38 -8.04 23.82 -5.90
N GLY A 39 -8.70 22.90 -5.18
CA GLY A 39 -9.63 21.96 -5.80
C GLY A 39 -10.09 20.83 -4.88
N PHE A 40 -11.09 20.11 -5.34
CA PHE A 40 -11.46 18.79 -4.84
C PHE A 40 -10.90 17.69 -5.74
N ILE A 41 -10.79 16.49 -5.21
CA ILE A 41 -10.49 15.26 -5.93
C ILE A 41 -11.63 14.28 -5.68
N GLU A 42 -12.17 13.69 -6.75
CA GLU A 42 -13.18 12.62 -6.69
C GLU A 42 -12.76 11.48 -7.62
N LYS A 43 -13.15 10.25 -7.28
CA LYS A 43 -12.81 9.06 -8.10
C LYS A 43 -13.24 9.25 -9.56
N ASP A 44 -14.46 9.76 -9.75
CA ASP A 44 -15.07 10.04 -11.06
C ASP A 44 -15.13 11.56 -11.36
N GLY A 45 -14.18 12.31 -10.78
CA GLY A 45 -14.02 13.74 -11.02
C GLY A 45 -13.57 14.04 -12.45
N ASP A 46 -13.90 15.23 -12.92
CA ASP A 46 -13.51 15.72 -14.25
C ASP A 46 -13.25 17.23 -14.19
N SER A 47 -12.25 17.69 -14.95
CA SER A 47 -11.82 19.07 -15.08
C SER A 47 -12.95 20.07 -15.40
N THR A 48 -14.12 19.63 -15.85
CA THR A 48 -15.32 20.47 -16.08
C THR A 48 -16.20 20.66 -14.85
N LYS A 49 -16.15 19.75 -13.86
CA LYS A 49 -17.00 19.79 -12.66
C LYS A 49 -16.54 20.83 -11.65
N ARG A 50 -17.48 21.51 -11.00
CA ARG A 50 -17.21 22.58 -10.04
C ARG A 50 -18.12 22.46 -8.81
N TRP A 51 -17.61 22.80 -7.64
CA TRP A 51 -18.40 23.09 -6.44
C TRP A 51 -18.12 24.52 -6.00
N GLU A 52 -19.14 25.39 -5.96
CA GLU A 52 -18.99 26.81 -5.62
C GLU A 52 -17.81 27.50 -6.37
N GLY A 53 -17.63 27.16 -7.65
CA GLY A 53 -16.56 27.71 -8.50
C GLY A 53 -15.19 27.02 -8.37
N ILE A 54 -15.02 26.10 -7.41
CA ILE A 54 -13.78 25.34 -7.17
C ILE A 54 -13.78 24.07 -8.03
N PRO A 55 -12.68 23.74 -8.74
CA PRO A 55 -12.60 22.54 -9.59
C PRO A 55 -12.70 21.23 -8.81
N ILE A 56 -13.39 20.25 -9.39
CA ILE A 56 -13.47 18.87 -8.90
C ILE A 56 -12.72 17.96 -9.87
N LEU A 57 -11.48 17.63 -9.55
CA LEU A 57 -10.57 16.88 -10.41
C LEU A 57 -10.74 15.38 -10.24
N GLY A 58 -10.53 14.63 -11.34
CA GLY A 58 -10.27 13.19 -11.27
C GLY A 58 -8.78 12.90 -11.05
N PRO A 59 -8.38 11.70 -10.57
CA PRO A 59 -6.97 11.34 -10.39
C PRO A 59 -6.13 11.51 -11.66
N SER A 60 -6.70 11.23 -12.83
CA SER A 60 -6.04 11.41 -14.14
C SER A 60 -5.67 12.86 -14.46
N HIS A 61 -6.29 13.83 -13.80
CA HIS A 61 -6.04 15.26 -14.03
C HIS A 61 -4.96 15.84 -13.11
N LEU A 62 -4.50 15.09 -12.10
CA LEU A 62 -3.50 15.58 -11.15
C LEU A 62 -2.17 15.88 -11.82
N GLY A 63 -1.78 15.11 -12.84
CA GLY A 63 -0.54 15.32 -13.59
C GLY A 63 -0.46 16.65 -14.35
N ASN A 64 -1.60 17.34 -14.53
CA ASN A 64 -1.64 18.66 -15.16
C ASN A 64 -1.37 19.81 -14.18
N LEU A 65 -1.32 19.53 -12.87
CA LEU A 65 -1.04 20.54 -11.86
C LEU A 65 0.48 20.78 -11.78
N PRO A 66 0.94 22.03 -11.89
CA PRO A 66 2.37 22.34 -11.80
C PRO A 66 2.87 22.12 -10.38
N ASN A 67 4.05 21.50 -10.24
CA ASN A 67 4.72 21.26 -8.96
C ASN A 67 3.83 20.52 -7.94
N LEU A 68 3.18 19.44 -8.39
CA LEU A 68 2.22 18.64 -7.63
C LEU A 68 2.77 18.17 -6.27
N GLU A 69 4.09 17.98 -6.16
CA GLU A 69 4.78 17.60 -4.92
C GLU A 69 4.63 18.62 -3.78
N ASN A 70 4.32 19.89 -4.11
CA ASN A 70 4.11 20.98 -3.14
C ASN A 70 2.66 21.09 -2.65
N TYR A 71 1.72 20.35 -3.25
CA TYR A 71 0.33 20.33 -2.79
C TYR A 71 0.20 19.53 -1.51
N ILE A 72 -0.75 19.94 -0.67
CA ILE A 72 -1.20 19.18 0.49
C ILE A 72 -2.59 18.62 0.20
N ALA A 73 -2.72 17.30 0.22
CA ALA A 73 -4.01 16.64 0.03
C ALA A 73 -4.65 16.27 1.37
N PHE A 74 -5.94 16.56 1.53
CA PHE A 74 -6.77 16.15 2.67
C PHE A 74 -7.71 15.04 2.24
N VAL A 75 -7.65 13.86 2.86
CA VAL A 75 -8.60 12.77 2.59
C VAL A 75 -9.78 12.87 3.54
N THR A 76 -10.99 13.11 3.03
CA THR A 76 -12.16 13.47 3.85
C THR A 76 -13.36 12.54 3.67
N LEU A 77 -13.12 11.29 3.25
CA LEU A 77 -14.19 10.30 3.11
C LEU A 77 -14.75 9.89 4.47
N ASN A 78 -16.03 9.49 4.48
CA ASN A 78 -16.64 8.90 5.66
C ASN A 78 -16.12 7.47 5.92
N ASN A 79 -15.76 6.75 4.86
CA ASN A 79 -15.23 5.40 4.98
C ASN A 79 -13.73 5.46 5.29
N GLY A 80 -13.40 5.47 6.59
CA GLY A 80 -12.03 5.45 7.11
C GLY A 80 -11.14 4.36 6.48
N MET A 81 -11.72 3.20 6.15
CA MET A 81 -10.98 2.06 5.60
C MET A 81 -10.39 2.33 4.21
N LEU A 82 -10.87 3.34 3.49
CA LEU A 82 -10.33 3.71 2.19
C LEU A 82 -9.17 4.71 2.28
N HIS A 83 -8.91 5.29 3.45
CA HIS A 83 -7.98 6.42 3.57
C HIS A 83 -6.55 6.03 3.24
N ASP A 84 -6.07 4.88 3.73
CA ASP A 84 -4.71 4.39 3.44
C ASP A 84 -4.52 4.12 1.95
N GLN A 85 -5.48 3.43 1.31
CA GLN A 85 -5.45 3.17 -0.12
C GLN A 85 -5.45 4.48 -0.94
N ILE A 86 -6.28 5.45 -0.57
CA ILE A 86 -6.35 6.75 -1.25
C ILE A 86 -5.05 7.52 -1.07
N ALA A 87 -4.50 7.57 0.14
CA ALA A 87 -3.23 8.22 0.41
C ALA A 87 -2.09 7.60 -0.41
N TYR A 88 -2.05 6.26 -0.52
CA TYR A 88 -1.13 5.56 -1.41
C TYR A 88 -1.28 5.99 -2.88
N HIS A 89 -2.50 6.03 -3.41
CA HIS A 89 -2.74 6.41 -4.81
C HIS A 89 -2.40 7.87 -5.10
N LEU A 90 -2.69 8.79 -4.16
CA LEU A 90 -2.29 10.19 -4.25
C LEU A 90 -0.77 10.34 -4.25
N TYR A 91 -0.08 9.57 -3.40
CA TYR A 91 1.38 9.54 -3.38
C TYR A 91 1.97 9.02 -4.69
N LYS A 92 1.43 7.93 -5.23
CA LYS A 92 1.82 7.40 -6.54
C LYS A 92 1.55 8.38 -7.69
N SER A 93 0.60 9.30 -7.51
CA SER A 93 0.30 10.35 -8.47
C SER A 93 1.23 11.57 -8.35
N GLY A 94 2.09 11.63 -7.31
CA GLY A 94 3.10 12.69 -7.13
C GLY A 94 2.91 13.56 -5.88
N ILE A 95 1.81 13.41 -5.13
CA ILE A 95 1.55 14.23 -3.94
C ILE A 95 2.29 13.64 -2.73
N SER A 96 3.27 14.39 -2.19
CA SER A 96 4.07 13.92 -1.06
C SER A 96 3.50 14.28 0.32
N HIS A 97 2.67 15.32 0.40
CA HIS A 97 2.08 15.82 1.64
C HIS A 97 0.59 15.46 1.69
N ILE A 98 0.25 14.51 2.57
CA ILE A 98 -1.12 13.97 2.64
C ILE A 98 -1.54 13.89 4.11
N ILE A 99 -2.72 14.43 4.42
CA ILE A 99 -3.36 14.32 5.73
C ILE A 99 -4.59 13.43 5.61
N TYR A 100 -4.62 12.35 6.37
CA TYR A 100 -5.68 11.34 6.33
C TYR A 100 -5.79 10.62 7.69
N SER A 101 -6.81 9.79 7.84
CA SER A 101 -6.98 8.91 9.00
C SER A 101 -6.26 7.58 8.73
N PRO A 102 -5.11 7.30 9.35
CA PRO A 102 -4.40 6.03 9.12
C PRO A 102 -5.13 4.91 9.86
N MET A 103 -5.83 4.05 9.12
CA MET A 103 -6.60 2.91 9.65
C MET A 103 -5.84 1.59 9.54
N GLN A 104 -5.18 1.33 8.40
CA GLN A 104 -4.61 0.02 8.06
C GLN A 104 -3.08 -0.01 8.08
N SER A 105 -2.46 1.15 7.90
CA SER A 105 -1.05 1.28 7.61
C SER A 105 -0.09 0.87 8.74
N CYS A 106 0.87 0.04 8.33
CA CYS A 106 2.10 -0.39 8.98
C CYS A 106 3.12 0.75 9.21
N TYR A 107 2.68 1.90 9.73
CA TYR A 107 3.57 2.95 10.22
C TYR A 107 3.98 2.67 11.68
N SER A 108 5.09 3.26 12.10
CA SER A 108 5.42 3.31 13.53
C SER A 108 4.28 3.93 14.34
N TYR A 109 4.14 3.53 15.60
CA TYR A 109 3.15 4.10 16.52
C TYR A 109 3.25 5.64 16.56
N GLU A 110 4.47 6.18 16.61
CA GLU A 110 4.74 7.62 16.57
C GLU A 110 4.16 8.28 15.30
N GLY A 111 4.45 7.73 14.11
CA GLY A 111 3.94 8.26 12.85
C GLY A 111 2.42 8.27 12.78
N ARG A 112 1.77 7.20 13.27
CA ARG A 112 0.30 7.13 13.36
C ARG A 112 -0.26 8.21 14.29
N GLN A 113 0.35 8.42 15.45
CA GLN A 113 -0.12 9.45 16.39
C GLN A 113 0.03 10.87 15.83
N MET A 114 1.15 11.16 15.16
CA MET A 114 1.35 12.45 14.49
C MET A 114 0.27 12.70 13.44
N MET A 115 0.02 11.72 12.55
CA MET A 115 -0.99 11.85 11.51
C MET A 115 -2.42 11.93 12.08
N ARG A 116 -2.78 11.11 13.08
CA ARG A 116 -4.08 11.19 13.78
C ARG A 116 -4.31 12.56 14.42
N LYS A 117 -3.28 13.15 15.03
CA LYS A 117 -3.37 14.48 15.64
C LYS A 117 -3.61 15.56 14.58
N ALA A 118 -2.93 15.47 13.44
CA ALA A 118 -3.14 16.35 12.28
C ALA A 118 -4.56 16.24 11.74
N TYR A 119 -5.01 15.00 11.53
CA TYR A 119 -6.36 14.70 11.04
C TYR A 119 -7.44 15.19 12.01
N LYS A 120 -7.25 15.00 13.32
CA LYS A 120 -8.17 15.54 14.33
C LYS A 120 -8.25 17.06 14.25
N ARG A 121 -7.11 17.75 14.14
CA ARG A 121 -7.05 19.22 13.99
C ARG A 121 -7.78 19.69 12.73
N LEU A 122 -7.62 18.98 11.61
CA LEU A 122 -8.34 19.23 10.36
C LEU A 122 -9.87 19.20 10.58
N PHE A 123 -10.38 18.17 11.25
CA PHE A 123 -11.82 18.03 11.54
C PHE A 123 -12.35 19.11 12.49
N HIS A 124 -11.53 19.54 13.45
CA HIS A 124 -11.87 20.62 14.37
C HIS A 124 -11.62 22.01 13.76
N LYS A 125 -11.19 22.09 12.49
CA LYS A 125 -10.86 23.33 11.77
C LYS A 125 -9.76 24.15 12.45
N ASP A 126 -8.90 23.48 13.22
CA ASP A 126 -7.76 24.08 13.91
C ASP A 126 -6.52 24.06 12.99
N PHE A 127 -6.65 24.71 11.83
CA PHE A 127 -5.68 24.60 10.74
C PHE A 127 -4.31 25.16 11.10
N ALA A 128 -4.26 26.25 11.88
CA ALA A 128 -3.03 26.90 12.30
C ALA A 128 -2.13 26.00 13.17
N GLN A 129 -2.71 24.98 13.81
CA GLN A 129 -1.98 24.02 14.64
C GLN A 129 -1.51 22.79 13.86
N ILE A 130 -1.83 22.67 12.57
CA ILE A 130 -1.35 21.56 11.73
C ILE A 130 0.10 21.85 11.32
N LYS A 131 1.04 21.38 12.15
CA LYS A 131 2.48 21.58 12.02
C LYS A 131 3.25 20.29 12.28
N ASN A 132 4.43 20.19 11.69
CA ASN A 132 5.38 19.09 11.81
C ASN A 132 4.76 17.75 11.41
N ILE A 133 4.00 17.73 10.31
CA ILE A 133 3.33 16.53 9.81
C ILE A 133 4.34 15.72 9.00
N PRO A 134 4.52 14.42 9.26
CA PRO A 134 5.43 13.61 8.46
C PRO A 134 4.92 13.49 7.03
N SER A 135 5.79 13.68 6.03
CA SER A 135 5.42 13.46 4.63
C SER A 135 5.06 12.00 4.40
N TYR A 136 4.21 11.70 3.41
CA TYR A 136 3.82 10.32 3.12
C TYR A 136 5.04 9.49 2.71
N ALA A 137 5.97 10.08 1.94
CA ALA A 137 7.24 9.46 1.59
C ALA A 137 8.04 9.07 2.84
N PHE A 138 8.18 9.98 3.81
CA PHE A 138 8.90 9.71 5.06
C PHE A 138 8.21 8.65 5.93
N LEU A 139 6.88 8.70 6.03
CA LEU A 139 6.10 7.66 6.71
C LEU A 139 6.30 6.30 6.05
N ASN A 140 6.28 6.24 4.71
CA ASN A 140 6.46 5.00 3.95
C ASN A 140 7.90 4.47 4.05
N GLU A 141 8.92 5.34 4.00
CA GLU A 141 10.33 4.95 4.22
C GLU A 141 10.57 4.42 5.64
N ARG A 142 9.88 4.96 6.65
CA ARG A 142 9.95 4.45 8.03
C ARG A 142 9.04 3.26 8.28
N ALA A 143 7.93 3.09 7.56
CA ALA A 143 7.20 1.83 7.52
C ALA A 143 8.13 0.71 7.06
N VAL A 144 8.97 0.98 6.04
CA VAL A 144 10.03 0.07 5.60
C VAL A 144 11.10 -0.20 6.67
N LEU A 145 11.27 0.67 7.68
CA LEU A 145 12.14 0.42 8.84
C LEU A 145 11.45 -0.39 9.95
N SER A 146 10.12 -0.30 10.10
CA SER A 146 9.34 -1.26 10.90
C SER A 146 9.14 -2.61 10.18
N ASN A 147 9.38 -2.68 8.86
CA ASN A 147 9.31 -3.92 8.06
C ASN A 147 10.54 -4.83 8.19
N PHE A 148 11.26 -4.74 9.31
CA PHE A 148 12.23 -5.75 9.75
C PHE A 148 11.88 -6.32 11.12
N GLU A 149 10.73 -5.91 11.68
CA GLU A 149 10.28 -6.37 12.99
C GLU A 149 10.14 -7.89 12.96
N ILE A 150 11.01 -8.53 13.74
CA ILE A 150 10.94 -9.95 14.04
C ILE A 150 9.67 -10.14 14.86
N ILE A 151 8.79 -10.99 14.34
CA ILE A 151 7.57 -11.45 15.00
C ILE A 151 7.94 -12.57 15.99
N ASP A 152 8.76 -13.52 15.54
CA ASP A 152 9.25 -14.65 16.32
C ASP A 152 10.61 -15.12 15.81
N ASP A 153 11.55 -15.32 16.72
CA ASP A 153 12.85 -15.96 16.51
C ASP A 153 13.14 -17.05 17.56
N SER A 154 12.12 -17.47 18.32
CA SER A 154 12.27 -18.47 19.37
C SER A 154 12.46 -19.88 18.81
N THR A 155 11.96 -20.14 17.60
CA THR A 155 12.10 -21.44 16.91
C THR A 155 13.46 -21.56 16.22
N SER A 156 14.24 -22.57 16.62
CA SER A 156 15.58 -22.78 16.04
C SER A 156 15.54 -22.97 14.51
N GLY A 157 16.38 -22.21 13.80
CA GLY A 157 16.56 -22.31 12.35
C GLY A 157 15.57 -21.52 11.51
N VAL A 158 14.60 -20.84 12.13
CA VAL A 158 13.52 -20.13 11.45
C VAL A 158 13.31 -18.75 12.06
N ILE A 159 13.00 -17.74 11.24
CA ILE A 159 12.62 -16.40 11.69
C ILE A 159 11.31 -16.02 11.02
N SER A 160 10.36 -15.56 11.83
CA SER A 160 9.14 -14.90 11.38
C SER A 160 9.28 -13.39 11.51
N PHE A 161 8.95 -12.64 10.47
CA PHE A 161 9.06 -11.18 10.47
C PHE A 161 8.09 -10.53 9.49
N TRP A 162 7.86 -9.23 9.64
CA TRP A 162 7.09 -8.46 8.67
C TRP A 162 7.92 -8.17 7.42
N CYS A 163 7.59 -8.76 6.27
CA CYS A 163 8.31 -8.54 5.02
C CYS A 163 7.57 -7.56 4.10
N PRO A 164 8.25 -6.55 3.52
CA PRO A 164 7.64 -5.68 2.50
C PRO A 164 7.15 -6.49 1.29
N ILE A 165 5.92 -6.24 0.83
CA ILE A 165 5.36 -6.98 -0.33
C ILE A 165 6.21 -6.83 -1.60
N LYS A 166 6.83 -5.67 -1.78
CA LYS A 166 7.74 -5.36 -2.89
C LYS A 166 8.97 -6.28 -2.96
N ASP A 167 9.28 -6.96 -1.86
CA ASP A 167 10.40 -7.89 -1.76
C ASP A 167 9.95 -9.35 -1.97
N ILE A 168 8.66 -9.60 -2.20
CA ILE A 168 8.11 -10.95 -2.41
C ILE A 168 7.71 -11.12 -3.87
N ARG A 169 8.00 -12.30 -4.43
CA ARG A 169 7.56 -12.73 -5.77
C ARG A 169 6.73 -13.99 -5.67
N CYS A 170 5.81 -14.13 -6.60
CA CYS A 170 5.04 -15.36 -6.74
C CYS A 170 5.96 -16.51 -7.13
N ASN A 171 5.82 -17.64 -6.44
CA ASN A 171 6.39 -18.89 -6.88
C ASN A 171 5.27 -19.93 -6.95
N ILE A 172 4.91 -20.28 -8.17
CA ILE A 172 3.75 -21.12 -8.48
C ILE A 172 4.21 -22.55 -8.78
N PHE A 173 5.53 -22.79 -8.83
CA PHE A 173 6.13 -24.07 -9.23
C PHE A 173 5.92 -25.24 -8.27
N GLU A 174 5.64 -25.02 -6.98
CA GLU A 174 5.50 -26.12 -6.02
C GLU A 174 4.27 -27.00 -6.24
N ASN A 175 3.28 -26.53 -6.99
CA ASN A 175 2.06 -27.31 -7.26
C ASN A 175 2.10 -28.10 -8.56
N PHE A 176 3.15 -27.96 -9.39
CA PHE A 176 3.19 -28.57 -10.73
C PHE A 176 3.32 -30.09 -10.67
N ASP A 177 4.15 -30.61 -9.75
CA ASP A 177 4.42 -32.05 -9.65
C ASP A 177 3.18 -32.84 -9.19
N PHE A 178 2.17 -32.17 -8.63
CA PHE A 178 0.91 -32.77 -8.18
C PHE A 178 -0.23 -32.66 -9.20
N LEU A 179 -0.03 -31.93 -10.31
CA LEU A 179 -1.04 -31.81 -11.35
C LEU A 179 -1.02 -33.03 -12.27
N PRO A 180 -2.19 -33.57 -12.67
CA PRO A 180 -2.29 -34.57 -13.72
C PRO A 180 -1.60 -34.09 -15.00
N PRO A 181 -0.92 -34.96 -15.77
CA PRO A 181 -0.23 -34.57 -17.01
C PRO A 181 -1.11 -33.80 -17.99
N GLU A 182 -2.40 -34.14 -18.06
CA GLU A 182 -3.37 -33.40 -18.87
C GLU A 182 -3.47 -31.96 -18.38
N ALA A 183 -3.71 -31.76 -17.08
CA ALA A 183 -3.83 -30.44 -16.48
C ALA A 183 -2.56 -29.58 -16.64
N GLN A 184 -1.37 -30.20 -16.63
CA GLN A 184 -0.11 -29.48 -16.84
C GLN A 184 -0.08 -28.78 -18.21
N GLU A 185 -0.52 -29.43 -19.29
CA GLU A 185 -0.45 -28.87 -20.65
C GLU A 185 -1.18 -27.53 -20.79
N TYR A 186 -2.32 -27.37 -20.10
CA TYR A 186 -3.14 -26.14 -20.17
C TYR A 186 -2.85 -25.18 -19.02
N MET A 187 -2.49 -25.68 -17.83
CA MET A 187 -2.25 -24.85 -16.63
C MET A 187 -0.89 -24.17 -16.66
N VAL A 188 0.15 -24.87 -17.13
CA VAL A 188 1.53 -24.36 -17.11
C VAL A 188 1.62 -22.99 -17.77
N PRO A 189 1.09 -22.74 -18.99
CA PRO A 189 1.20 -21.44 -19.64
C PRO A 189 0.54 -20.30 -18.85
N GLU A 190 -0.61 -20.55 -18.21
CA GLU A 190 -1.34 -19.54 -17.44
C GLU A 190 -0.63 -19.21 -16.12
N LEU A 191 -0.16 -20.24 -15.41
CA LEU A 191 0.57 -20.11 -14.15
C LEU A 191 1.93 -19.41 -14.36
N LEU A 192 2.62 -19.72 -15.46
CA LEU A 192 3.91 -19.10 -15.81
C LEU A 192 3.82 -17.58 -15.97
N LYS A 193 2.66 -17.01 -16.29
CA LYS A 193 2.48 -15.55 -16.41
C LYS A 193 2.80 -14.82 -15.10
N TYR A 194 2.52 -15.46 -13.98
CA TYR A 194 2.67 -14.86 -12.65
C TYR A 194 3.96 -15.29 -11.96
N GLN A 195 4.62 -16.35 -12.45
CA GLN A 195 5.88 -16.80 -11.87
C GLN A 195 6.93 -15.68 -11.83
N GLY A 196 7.51 -15.46 -10.64
CA GLY A 196 8.54 -14.45 -10.46
C GLY A 196 8.04 -13.00 -10.57
N GLN A 197 6.73 -12.77 -10.78
CA GLN A 197 6.12 -11.45 -10.74
C GLN A 197 5.98 -10.97 -9.29
N ALA A 198 5.88 -9.65 -9.10
CA ALA A 198 5.61 -9.08 -7.79
C ALA A 198 4.29 -9.64 -7.24
N LEU A 199 4.24 -9.89 -5.93
CA LEU A 199 3.07 -10.54 -5.33
C LEU A 199 1.78 -9.73 -5.57
N GLU A 200 1.87 -8.41 -5.52
CA GLU A 200 0.76 -7.49 -5.82
C GLU A 200 0.30 -7.52 -7.29
N GLN A 201 1.08 -8.12 -8.19
CA GLN A 201 0.73 -8.31 -9.61
C GLN A 201 -0.01 -9.63 -9.85
N CYS A 202 -0.18 -10.47 -8.83
CA CYS A 202 -1.02 -11.67 -8.89
C CYS A 202 -2.51 -11.30 -8.84
N VAL A 203 -2.98 -10.62 -9.89
CA VAL A 203 -4.33 -10.07 -10.01
C VAL A 203 -5.44 -11.09 -9.68
N PRO A 204 -5.36 -12.37 -10.07
CA PRO A 204 -6.45 -13.31 -9.78
C PRO A 204 -6.70 -13.50 -8.28
N TYR A 205 -5.65 -13.60 -7.46
CA TYR A 205 -5.80 -13.71 -6.01
C TYR A 205 -6.35 -12.42 -5.38
N ILE A 206 -5.98 -11.25 -5.90
CA ILE A 206 -6.54 -9.98 -5.46
C ILE A 206 -8.02 -9.87 -5.85
N ASN A 207 -8.37 -10.32 -7.06
CA ASN A 207 -9.75 -10.32 -7.55
C ASN A 207 -10.67 -11.21 -6.74
N LEU A 208 -10.18 -12.34 -6.18
CA LEU A 208 -10.98 -13.15 -5.26
C LEU A 208 -11.57 -12.28 -4.13
N PHE A 209 -10.73 -11.48 -3.46
CA PHE A 209 -11.18 -10.69 -2.31
C PHE A 209 -12.04 -9.50 -2.72
N LYS A 210 -11.76 -8.88 -3.87
CA LYS A 210 -12.65 -7.86 -4.45
C LYS A 210 -14.03 -8.44 -4.75
N TRP A 211 -14.09 -9.62 -5.36
CA TRP A 211 -15.34 -10.33 -5.64
C TRP A 211 -16.10 -10.68 -4.36
N LEU A 212 -15.42 -11.17 -3.32
CA LEU A 212 -16.03 -11.47 -2.01
C LEU A 212 -16.61 -10.23 -1.32
N ARG A 213 -16.10 -9.03 -1.63
CA ARG A 213 -16.66 -7.73 -1.22
C ARG A 213 -17.75 -7.20 -2.15
N GLY A 214 -18.13 -7.95 -3.17
CA GLY A 214 -19.20 -7.61 -4.11
C GLY A 214 -18.76 -6.78 -5.33
N GLU A 215 -17.46 -6.64 -5.57
CA GLU A 215 -16.97 -5.96 -6.78
C GLU A 215 -17.14 -6.83 -8.03
N LYS A 216 -17.41 -6.20 -9.17
CA LYS A 216 -17.46 -6.86 -10.48
C LYS A 216 -16.04 -7.00 -11.03
N VAL A 217 -15.46 -8.19 -10.90
CA VAL A 217 -14.11 -8.51 -11.36
C VAL A 217 -14.07 -9.89 -12.02
N ASP A 218 -13.00 -10.18 -12.75
CA ASP A 218 -12.78 -11.51 -13.33
C ASP A 218 -12.36 -12.51 -12.23
N LEU A 219 -13.25 -13.45 -11.93
CA LEU A 219 -13.05 -14.56 -11.00
C LEU A 219 -12.63 -15.85 -11.71
N LEU A 220 -12.85 -15.97 -13.02
CA LEU A 220 -12.52 -17.18 -13.77
C LEU A 220 -11.01 -17.40 -13.77
N SER A 221 -10.23 -16.34 -13.93
CA SER A 221 -8.77 -16.41 -13.80
C SER A 221 -8.32 -16.96 -12.44
N TYR A 222 -9.01 -16.63 -11.35
CA TYR A 222 -8.69 -17.17 -10.02
C TYR A 222 -8.94 -18.68 -9.97
N LEU A 223 -10.13 -19.09 -10.42
CA LEU A 223 -10.54 -20.49 -10.44
C LEU A 223 -9.55 -21.33 -11.27
N HIS A 224 -9.18 -20.86 -12.46
CA HIS A 224 -8.20 -21.51 -13.33
C HIS A 224 -6.83 -21.67 -12.66
N ILE A 225 -6.26 -20.60 -12.09
CA ILE A 225 -4.93 -20.72 -11.47
C ILE A 225 -4.93 -21.57 -10.18
N THR A 226 -6.11 -21.80 -9.60
CA THR A 226 -6.29 -22.72 -8.46
C THR A 226 -6.68 -24.14 -8.87
N GLY A 227 -6.80 -24.42 -10.18
CA GLY A 227 -7.09 -25.76 -10.68
C GLY A 227 -8.58 -26.15 -10.68
N HIS A 228 -9.49 -25.20 -10.48
CA HIS A 228 -10.93 -25.46 -10.47
C HIS A 228 -11.55 -25.00 -11.79
N TYR A 229 -11.88 -25.95 -12.66
CA TYR A 229 -12.38 -25.68 -14.01
C TYR A 229 -13.83 -26.14 -14.22
N LEU A 230 -14.29 -27.08 -13.39
CA LEU A 230 -15.63 -27.63 -13.50
C LEU A 230 -16.63 -26.77 -12.70
N PRO A 231 -17.81 -26.45 -13.25
CA PRO A 231 -18.83 -25.66 -12.54
C PRO A 231 -19.20 -26.21 -11.17
N GLU A 232 -19.21 -27.53 -11.01
CA GLU A 232 -19.52 -28.23 -9.75
C GLU A 232 -18.46 -27.94 -8.67
N GLU A 233 -17.18 -27.87 -9.07
CA GLU A 233 -16.06 -27.56 -8.18
C GLU A 233 -16.05 -26.08 -7.78
N HIS A 234 -16.46 -25.18 -8.69
CA HIS A 234 -16.47 -23.75 -8.45
C HIS A 234 -17.28 -23.40 -7.21
N ASN A 235 -18.50 -23.94 -7.08
CA ASN A 235 -19.38 -23.60 -5.97
C ASN A 235 -18.82 -24.03 -4.62
N GLN A 236 -18.29 -25.26 -4.53
CA GLN A 236 -17.71 -25.77 -3.29
C GLN A 236 -16.43 -25.00 -2.92
N TRP A 237 -15.56 -24.75 -3.90
CA TRP A 237 -14.33 -24.00 -3.69
C TRP A 237 -14.60 -22.56 -3.25
N LEU A 238 -15.47 -21.85 -3.96
CA LEU A 238 -15.83 -20.47 -3.63
C LEU A 238 -16.53 -20.36 -2.27
N LYS A 239 -17.32 -21.37 -1.87
CA LYS A 239 -17.87 -21.45 -0.51
C LYS A 239 -16.75 -21.52 0.53
N SER A 240 -15.75 -22.38 0.33
CA SER A 240 -14.57 -22.46 1.21
C SER A 240 -13.80 -21.12 1.25
N ARG A 241 -13.63 -20.45 0.11
CA ARG A 241 -12.96 -19.14 0.07
C ARG A 241 -13.74 -18.05 0.81
N LYS A 242 -15.07 -18.10 0.75
CA LYS A 242 -15.95 -17.19 1.50
C LYS A 242 -15.85 -17.41 3.01
N GLU A 243 -15.83 -18.65 3.46
CA GLU A 243 -15.63 -18.98 4.88
C GLU A 243 -14.28 -18.46 5.38
N LEU A 244 -13.21 -18.70 4.62
CA LEU A 244 -11.86 -18.21 4.93
C LEU A 244 -11.80 -16.68 4.98
N PHE A 245 -12.45 -16.00 4.04
CA PHE A 245 -12.55 -14.55 4.04
C PHE A 245 -13.25 -13.99 5.27
N LEU A 246 -14.33 -14.63 5.74
CA LEU A 246 -15.00 -14.21 6.97
C LEU A 246 -14.09 -14.35 8.19
N ILE A 247 -13.29 -15.43 8.27
CA ILE A 247 -12.28 -15.60 9.32
C ILE A 247 -11.25 -14.46 9.25
N TYR A 248 -10.78 -14.10 8.06
CA TYR A 248 -9.80 -13.03 7.90
C TYR A 248 -10.35 -11.64 8.22
N GLU A 249 -11.61 -11.38 7.87
CA GLU A 249 -12.30 -10.12 8.20
C GLU A 249 -12.57 -10.02 9.70
N ASP A 250 -12.84 -11.15 10.37
CA ASP A 250 -12.98 -11.20 11.82
C ASP A 250 -11.63 -10.96 12.51
N ALA A 251 -10.58 -11.67 12.09
CA ALA A 251 -9.23 -11.49 12.61
C ALA A 251 -8.81 -10.02 12.55
N LEU A 252 -8.87 -9.38 11.38
CA LEU A 252 -8.48 -7.97 11.23
C LEU A 252 -9.24 -6.98 12.12
N LYS A 253 -10.48 -7.28 12.52
CA LYS A 253 -11.26 -6.41 13.41
C LYS A 253 -10.73 -6.44 14.84
N HIS A 254 -10.17 -7.57 15.25
CA HIS A 254 -9.73 -7.81 16.63
C HIS A 254 -8.24 -7.56 16.80
N ASP A 255 -7.39 -8.25 16.05
CA ASP A 255 -5.94 -8.08 16.06
C ASP A 255 -5.25 -8.75 14.84
N LEU A 256 -3.93 -8.66 14.76
CA LEU A 256 -3.14 -9.28 13.69
C LEU A 256 -2.59 -10.66 14.07
N ILE A 257 -2.94 -11.20 15.25
CA ILE A 257 -2.33 -12.41 15.82
C ILE A 257 -2.53 -13.59 14.87
N PHE A 258 -3.72 -13.74 14.30
CA PHE A 258 -4.01 -14.77 13.31
C PHE A 258 -2.99 -14.79 12.16
N PHE A 259 -2.57 -13.62 11.65
CA PHE A 259 -1.63 -13.53 10.54
C PHE A 259 -0.18 -13.68 10.99
N THR A 260 0.15 -13.30 12.23
CA THR A 260 1.52 -13.42 12.77
C THR A 260 1.83 -14.82 13.29
N ASP A 261 0.83 -15.55 13.81
CA ASP A 261 0.95 -16.94 14.26
C ASP A 261 0.94 -17.92 13.09
N ALA A 262 0.34 -17.50 11.97
CA ALA A 262 0.34 -18.22 10.71
C ALA A 262 0.96 -17.31 9.62
N PRO A 263 2.29 -17.12 9.61
CA PRO A 263 2.97 -16.36 8.59
C PRO A 263 3.05 -17.15 7.26
N SER A 264 3.29 -16.43 6.16
CA SER A 264 3.50 -17.04 4.84
C SER A 264 4.92 -17.55 4.70
N THR A 265 5.12 -18.75 4.17
CA THR A 265 6.47 -19.33 4.04
C THR A 265 7.17 -18.79 2.80
N VAL A 266 8.42 -18.40 2.92
CA VAL A 266 9.24 -17.89 1.81
C VAL A 266 10.66 -18.46 1.81
N PHE A 267 11.36 -18.36 0.68
CA PHE A 267 12.81 -18.60 0.59
C PHE A 267 13.52 -17.49 -0.17
N TRP A 268 14.80 -17.27 0.16
CA TRP A 268 15.56 -16.19 -0.44
C TRP A 268 16.02 -16.51 -1.86
N ASN A 269 15.76 -15.60 -2.78
CA ASN A 269 16.37 -15.60 -4.10
C ASN A 269 17.55 -14.60 -4.12
N PRO A 270 18.77 -15.04 -4.47
CA PRO A 270 19.94 -14.16 -4.57
C PRO A 270 19.77 -12.95 -5.51
N LYS A 271 18.74 -12.95 -6.37
CA LYS A 271 18.37 -11.79 -7.22
C LYS A 271 17.74 -10.62 -6.46
N GLY A 272 17.58 -10.71 -5.13
CA GLY A 272 17.19 -9.55 -4.31
C GLY A 272 15.76 -9.58 -3.75
N HIS A 273 15.08 -10.72 -3.85
CA HIS A 273 13.69 -10.91 -3.47
C HIS A 273 13.45 -12.31 -2.87
N PHE A 274 12.34 -12.47 -2.16
CA PHE A 274 11.83 -13.75 -1.69
C PHE A 274 10.89 -14.38 -2.71
N HIS A 275 10.87 -15.70 -2.77
CA HIS A 275 9.84 -16.47 -3.45
C HIS A 275 8.85 -17.01 -2.42
N LEU A 276 7.56 -16.86 -2.68
CA LEU A 276 6.48 -17.35 -1.80
C LEU A 276 6.26 -18.85 -1.99
N LEU A 277 6.44 -19.64 -0.94
CA LEU A 277 6.20 -21.09 -0.92
C LEU A 277 4.75 -21.40 -0.54
N ASP A 278 4.30 -20.84 0.58
CA ASP A 278 2.93 -21.01 1.07
C ASP A 278 2.36 -19.68 1.56
N GLY A 279 1.03 -19.62 1.66
CA GLY A 279 0.33 -18.47 2.21
C GLY A 279 -0.12 -17.45 1.17
N MET A 280 -0.11 -17.80 -0.12
CA MET A 280 -0.58 -16.93 -1.22
C MET A 280 -1.93 -16.28 -0.94
N THR A 281 -2.90 -17.06 -0.43
CA THR A 281 -4.23 -16.55 -0.08
C THR A 281 -4.18 -15.55 1.08
N ARG A 282 -3.41 -15.82 2.14
CA ARG A 282 -3.26 -14.94 3.32
C ARG A 282 -2.57 -13.63 2.94
N ALA A 283 -1.43 -13.72 2.26
CA ALA A 283 -0.68 -12.56 1.83
C ALA A 283 -1.48 -11.69 0.85
N SER A 284 -2.18 -12.32 -0.11
CA SER A 284 -3.05 -11.61 -1.05
C SER A 284 -4.24 -10.95 -0.37
N TYR A 285 -4.79 -11.54 0.69
CA TYR A 285 -5.83 -10.90 1.49
C TYR A 285 -5.32 -9.61 2.13
N LEU A 286 -4.17 -9.67 2.82
CA LEU A 286 -3.54 -8.50 3.44
C LEU A 286 -3.23 -7.41 2.41
N ILE A 287 -2.74 -7.77 1.22
CA ILE A 287 -2.57 -6.82 0.12
C ILE A 287 -3.92 -6.22 -0.31
N SER A 288 -4.97 -7.04 -0.41
CA SER A 288 -6.31 -6.59 -0.82
C SER A 288 -6.96 -5.60 0.16
N VAL A 289 -6.54 -5.61 1.43
CA VAL A 289 -6.94 -4.65 2.47
C VAL A 289 -5.86 -3.59 2.72
N GLY A 290 -4.93 -3.39 1.79
CA GLY A 290 -4.03 -2.24 1.80
C GLY A 290 -2.73 -2.39 2.59
N TYR A 291 -2.39 -3.58 3.09
CA TYR A 291 -1.11 -3.79 3.76
C TYR A 291 0.05 -3.78 2.76
N LEU A 292 1.12 -3.08 3.12
CA LEU A 292 2.36 -2.99 2.34
C LEU A 292 3.43 -3.98 2.79
N SER A 293 3.11 -4.76 3.82
CA SER A 293 3.95 -5.82 4.37
C SER A 293 3.07 -6.97 4.82
N VAL A 294 3.62 -8.17 4.77
CA VAL A 294 2.93 -9.38 5.23
C VAL A 294 3.85 -10.15 6.17
N PRO A 295 3.30 -10.86 7.17
CA PRO A 295 4.09 -11.77 7.99
C PRO A 295 4.62 -12.89 7.12
N VAL A 296 5.94 -13.10 7.15
CA VAL A 296 6.58 -14.22 6.48
C VAL A 296 7.47 -14.99 7.44
N CYS A 297 7.70 -16.25 7.12
CA CYS A 297 8.56 -17.17 7.83
C CYS A 297 9.61 -17.71 6.85
N VAL A 298 10.88 -17.70 7.26
CA VAL A 298 12.04 -18.05 6.42
C VAL A 298 13.14 -18.68 7.27
N SER A 299 14.10 -19.36 6.65
CA SER A 299 15.28 -19.84 7.37
C SER A 299 16.09 -18.68 7.96
N THR A 300 16.70 -18.89 9.13
CA THR A 300 17.55 -17.89 9.78
C THR A 300 18.65 -17.38 8.83
N GLU A 301 19.26 -18.29 8.05
CA GLU A 301 20.31 -17.96 7.09
C GLU A 301 19.81 -17.01 6.00
N ASP A 302 18.67 -17.32 5.39
CA ASP A 302 18.08 -16.53 4.32
C ASP A 302 17.59 -15.16 4.79
N TYR A 303 17.08 -15.09 6.03
CA TYR A 303 16.74 -13.81 6.66
C TYR A 303 17.95 -12.88 6.73
N TYR A 304 19.11 -13.37 7.19
CA TYR A 304 20.32 -12.55 7.28
C TYR A 304 20.92 -12.22 5.90
N LYS A 305 20.88 -13.14 4.93
CA LYS A 305 21.27 -12.84 3.54
C LYS A 305 20.45 -11.68 2.96
N TRP A 306 19.14 -11.73 3.14
CA TRP A 306 18.26 -10.64 2.72
C TRP A 306 18.55 -9.34 3.47
N ARG A 307 18.73 -9.39 4.79
CA ARG A 307 19.00 -8.20 5.61
C ARG A 307 20.27 -7.48 5.13
N ILE A 308 21.37 -8.22 4.92
CA ILE A 308 22.64 -7.69 4.40
C ILE A 308 22.43 -7.06 3.01
N TYR A 309 21.71 -7.75 2.11
CA TYR A 309 21.40 -7.21 0.78
C TYR A 309 20.60 -5.90 0.85
N LYS A 310 19.62 -5.79 1.76
CA LYS A 310 18.86 -4.53 1.92
C LYS A 310 19.69 -3.42 2.52
N GLU A 311 20.64 -3.73 3.40
CA GLU A 311 21.57 -2.75 3.94
C GLU A 311 22.57 -2.23 2.88
N SER A 312 23.05 -3.09 1.97
CA SER A 312 23.96 -2.66 0.90
C SER A 312 23.29 -1.69 -0.07
N LEU A 313 22.06 -2.00 -0.51
CA LEU A 313 21.29 -1.10 -1.39
C LEU A 313 21.03 0.28 -0.77
N ARG A 314 21.02 0.39 0.57
CA ARG A 314 20.86 1.68 1.25
C ARG A 314 22.13 2.51 1.20
N LYS A 315 23.29 1.89 1.37
CA LYS A 315 24.59 2.58 1.30
C LYS A 315 24.81 3.15 -0.10
N ASP A 316 24.54 2.35 -1.14
CA ASP A 316 24.65 2.78 -2.54
C ASP A 316 23.73 3.97 -2.86
N LYS A 317 22.51 3.99 -2.28
CA LYS A 317 21.57 5.10 -2.48
C LYS A 317 22.00 6.37 -1.74
N GLN A 318 22.61 6.26 -0.57
CA GLN A 318 23.16 7.40 0.16
C GLN A 318 24.40 7.99 -0.53
N GLU A 319 25.31 7.14 -1.02
CA GLU A 319 26.49 7.57 -1.78
C GLU A 319 26.14 8.14 -3.16
N GLY A 320 25.09 7.61 -3.81
CA GLY A 320 24.55 8.18 -5.06
C GLY A 320 23.95 9.56 -4.86
N ASP A 321 23.19 9.79 -3.78
CA ASP A 321 22.62 11.11 -3.46
C ASP A 321 23.72 12.12 -3.05
N GLU A 322 24.82 11.68 -2.43
CA GLU A 322 25.97 12.54 -2.09
C GLU A 322 26.84 12.89 -3.31
N ASN A 323 27.03 11.96 -4.25
CA ASN A 323 27.79 12.20 -5.49
C ASN A 323 27.01 12.99 -6.56
N THR A 324 25.70 13.16 -6.41
CA THR A 324 24.85 13.99 -7.31
C THR A 324 24.76 15.45 -6.85
N ILE A 325 25.39 15.83 -5.73
CA ILE A 325 25.66 17.23 -5.42
C ILE A 325 26.85 17.64 -6.31
N GLU A 326 26.54 18.04 -7.54
CA GLU A 326 27.49 18.71 -8.42
C GLU A 326 28.23 19.79 -7.63
N ARG A 327 29.55 19.61 -7.53
CA ARG A 327 30.49 20.67 -7.18
C ARG A 327 30.21 21.83 -8.11
N ILE A 328 29.53 22.86 -7.62
CA ILE A 328 29.50 24.17 -8.26
C ILE A 328 30.98 24.55 -8.45
N PRO A 329 31.48 24.72 -9.68
CA PRO A 329 32.85 25.16 -9.89
C PRO A 329 32.96 26.55 -9.29
N SER A 330 33.72 26.66 -8.22
CA SER A 330 34.12 27.93 -7.63
C SER A 330 35.16 28.58 -8.55
N GLU A 331 34.74 29.09 -9.70
CA GLU A 331 35.57 29.90 -10.58
C GLU A 331 34.68 30.73 -11.52
N LYS A 332 34.25 31.89 -11.02
CA LYS A 332 34.36 33.22 -11.66
C LYS A 332 33.74 34.26 -10.73
N ILE A 333 34.62 34.88 -9.96
CA ILE A 333 34.48 36.29 -9.53
C ILE A 333 34.74 37.15 -10.75
#